data_AF-A0A173VS33-F1
#
_entry.id   AF-A0A173VS33-F1
#
_cell.length_a   1.000
_cell.length_b   1.000
_cell.length_c   1.000
_cell.angle_alpha   90.00
_cell.angle_beta   90.00
_cell.angle_gamma   90.00
#
_symmetry.space_group_name_H-M   'P 1'
#
loop_
_entity.id
_entity.type
_entity.pdbx_description
1 polymer ?
#
loop_
_entity_poly.entity_id
_entity_poly.type
_entity_poly.pdbx_seq_one_letter_code
_entity_poly.pdbx_strand_id
1 'polypeptide(L)'
;MDENILQQKIDETVIALYQNREQEAMQQAKELLLIFQNMIQNQTSEQVQAAGNFALLMLRELLENYQSQDMIGMADCLLEKAVLFTQFYFQKN
;
A
#
# COMPACT_ATOMS: atom_id res chain seq x y z
N MET A 1 -7.89 -1.26 11.84
CA MET A 1 -8.64 -1.19 10.56
C MET A 1 -8.88 -2.62 10.11
N ASP A 2 -10.06 -2.90 9.57
CA ASP A 2 -10.43 -4.24 9.08
C ASP A 2 -9.70 -4.57 7.76
N GLU A 3 -9.32 -5.83 7.57
CA GLU A 3 -8.62 -6.31 6.36
C GLU A 3 -9.46 -6.04 5.09
N ASN A 4 -10.76 -6.33 5.13
CA ASN A 4 -11.62 -6.19 3.95
C ASN A 4 -11.79 -4.73 3.56
N ILE A 5 -11.88 -3.84 4.56
CA ILE A 5 -11.95 -2.39 4.33
C ILE A 5 -10.66 -1.89 3.69
N LEU A 6 -9.50 -2.38 4.15
CA LEU A 6 -8.22 -2.02 3.56
C LEU A 6 -8.10 -2.54 2.12
N GLN A 7 -8.46 -3.80 1.87
CA GLN A 7 -8.40 -4.38 0.53
C GLN A 7 -9.31 -3.62 -0.44
N GLN A 8 -10.54 -3.33 -0.04
CA GLN A 8 -11.45 -2.52 -0.86
C GLN A 8 -10.85 -1.15 -1.18
N LYS A 9 -10.22 -0.49 -0.21
CA LYS A 9 -9.56 0.80 -0.42
C LYS A 9 -8.39 0.72 -1.39
N ILE A 10 -7.60 -0.37 -1.32
CA ILE A 10 -6.53 -0.65 -2.28
C ILE A 10 -7.11 -0.80 -3.68
N ASP A 11 -8.13 -1.64 -3.85
CA ASP A 11 -8.75 -1.93 -5.14
C ASP A 11 -9.36 -0.67 -5.77
N GLU A 12 -10.09 0.13 -4.99
CA GLU A 12 -10.67 1.41 -5.45
C GLU A 12 -9.57 2.38 -5.90
N THR A 13 -8.46 2.45 -5.15
CA THR A 13 -7.33 3.34 -5.49
C THR A 13 -6.62 2.89 -6.77
N VAL A 14 -6.40 1.58 -6.93
CA VAL A 14 -5.81 0.99 -8.13
C VAL A 14 -6.67 1.31 -9.36
N ILE A 15 -7.99 1.14 -9.24
CA ILE A 15 -8.93 1.47 -10.32
C ILE A 15 -8.86 2.97 -10.67
N ALA A 16 -8.85 3.85 -9.67
CA ALA A 16 -8.76 5.29 -9.89
C ALA A 16 -7.43 5.70 -10.57
N LEU A 17 -6.31 5.07 -10.18
CA LEU A 17 -4.99 5.29 -10.77
C LEU A 17 -4.95 4.85 -12.24
N TYR A 18 -5.41 3.64 -12.58
CA TYR A 18 -5.43 3.17 -13.97
C TYR A 18 -6.41 3.95 -14.85
N GLN A 19 -7.48 4.50 -14.28
CA GLN A 19 -8.42 5.37 -15.00
C GLN A 19 -7.92 6.82 -15.12
N ASN A 20 -6.72 7.12 -14.64
CA ASN A 20 -6.10 8.45 -14.67
C ASN A 20 -6.98 9.54 -14.01
N ARG A 21 -7.69 9.17 -12.93
CA ARG A 21 -8.48 10.11 -12.12
C ARG A 21 -7.56 10.84 -11.13
N GLU A 22 -6.62 11.62 -11.67
CA GLU A 22 -5.47 12.18 -10.96
C GLU A 22 -5.76 12.69 -9.55
N GLN A 23 -6.71 13.64 -9.41
CA GLN A 23 -6.96 14.26 -8.10
C GLN A 23 -7.53 13.26 -7.08
N GLU A 24 -8.45 12.40 -7.49
CA GLU A 24 -9.06 11.37 -6.65
C GLU A 24 -8.02 10.32 -6.26
N ALA A 25 -7.31 9.80 -7.27
CA ALA A 25 -6.32 8.74 -7.11
C ALA A 25 -5.15 9.18 -6.22
N MET A 26 -4.64 10.40 -6.39
CA MET A 26 -3.56 10.94 -5.56
C MET A 26 -3.99 11.10 -4.10
N GLN A 27 -5.21 11.59 -3.85
CA GLN A 27 -5.72 11.70 -2.48
C GLN A 27 -5.85 10.32 -1.82
N GLN A 28 -6.39 9.34 -2.54
CA GLN A 28 -6.54 7.97 -2.05
C GLN A 28 -5.19 7.29 -1.81
N ALA A 29 -4.22 7.45 -2.72
CA ALA A 29 -2.86 6.94 -2.59
C ALA A 29 -2.13 7.54 -1.39
N LYS A 30 -2.30 8.84 -1.13
CA LYS A 30 -1.76 9.51 0.06
C LYS A 30 -2.32 8.92 1.35
N GLU A 31 -3.62 8.62 1.39
CA GLU A 31 -4.24 7.99 2.55
C GLU A 31 -3.70 6.57 2.77
N LEU A 32 -3.50 5.79 1.70
CA LEU A 32 -2.89 4.47 1.78
C LEU A 32 -1.43 4.53 2.25
N LEU A 33 -0.65 5.51 1.80
CA LEU A 33 0.72 5.73 2.30
C LEU A 33 0.75 5.92 3.82
N LEU A 34 -0.15 6.74 4.37
CA LEU A 34 -0.24 6.97 5.82
C LEU A 34 -0.68 5.70 6.57
N ILE A 35 -1.64 4.96 6.00
CA ILE A 35 -2.08 3.68 6.54
C ILE A 35 -0.91 2.69 6.62
N PHE A 36 -0.16 2.50 5.53
CA PHE A 36 0.94 1.54 5.49
C PHE A 36 2.08 1.95 6.41
N GLN A 37 2.40 3.24 6.48
CA GLN A 37 3.36 3.77 7.45
C GLN A 37 2.96 3.40 8.88
N ASN A 38 1.69 3.63 9.24
CA ASN A 38 1.18 3.29 10.57
C ASN A 38 1.21 1.77 10.81
N MET A 39 0.87 0.94 9.82
CA MET A 39 0.95 -0.51 9.97
C MET A 39 2.38 -0.96 10.24
N ILE A 40 3.35 -0.47 9.47
CA ILE A 40 4.77 -0.80 9.64
C ILE A 40 5.28 -0.39 11.01
N GLN A 41 4.93 0.80 11.49
CA GLN A 41 5.35 1.29 12.80
C GLN A 41 4.75 0.49 13.97
N ASN A 42 3.58 -0.13 13.76
CA ASN A 42 2.88 -0.91 14.78
C ASN A 42 3.08 -2.43 14.63
N GLN A 43 4.00 -2.87 13.76
CA GLN A 43 4.32 -4.28 13.62
C GLN A 43 4.92 -4.85 14.92
N THR A 44 4.59 -6.11 15.22
CA THR A 44 5.27 -6.86 16.27
C THR A 44 6.70 -7.23 15.83
N SER A 45 7.57 -7.56 16.78
CA SER A 45 8.94 -7.99 16.46
C SER A 45 8.99 -9.21 15.54
N GLU A 46 8.03 -10.14 15.66
CA GLU A 46 7.89 -11.31 14.79
C GLU A 46 7.51 -10.91 13.36
N GLN A 47 6.55 -9.99 13.20
CA GLN A 47 6.17 -9.46 11.89
C GLN A 47 7.30 -8.67 11.21
N VAL A 48 8.06 -7.89 11.99
CA VAL A 48 9.25 -7.18 11.47
C VAL A 48 10.30 -8.17 10.99
N GLN A 49 10.55 -9.26 11.74
CA GLN A 49 11.51 -10.27 11.35
C GLN A 49 11.07 -11.05 10.09
N ALA A 50 9.77 -11.30 9.94
CA ALA A 50 9.22 -12.02 8.80
C ALA A 50 9.15 -11.18 7.52
N ALA A 51 8.70 -9.92 7.61
CA ALA A 51 8.34 -9.11 6.45
C ALA A 51 8.70 -7.61 6.56
N GLY A 52 9.41 -7.18 7.61
CA GLY A 52 9.69 -5.75 7.84
C GLY A 52 10.48 -5.07 6.71
N ASN A 53 11.52 -5.73 6.20
CA ASN A 53 12.29 -5.21 5.06
C ASN A 53 11.45 -5.08 3.79
N PHE A 54 10.57 -6.06 3.54
CA PHE A 54 9.66 -6.03 2.41
C PHE A 54 8.66 -4.87 2.52
N ALA A 55 8.06 -4.70 3.70
CA ALA A 55 7.10 -3.62 3.95
C ALA A 55 7.75 -2.23 3.78
N LEU A 56 8.99 -2.05 4.24
CA LEU A 56 9.74 -0.81 4.03
C LEU A 56 10.07 -0.55 2.55
N LEU A 57 10.45 -1.58 1.80
CA LEU A 57 10.71 -1.45 0.36
C LEU A 57 9.44 -1.08 -0.41
N MET A 58 8.31 -1.74 -0.10
CA MET A 58 7.00 -1.42 -0.68
C MET A 58 6.61 0.04 -0.40
N LEU A 59 6.71 0.47 0.87
CA LEU A 59 6.34 1.85 1.24
C LEU A 59 7.24 2.88 0.54
N ARG A 60 8.54 2.59 0.44
CA ARG A 60 9.50 3.45 -0.25
C ARG A 60 9.14 3.60 -1.73
N GLU A 61 8.88 2.50 -2.42
CA GLU A 61 8.54 2.51 -3.85
C GLU A 61 7.22 3.23 -4.11
N LEU A 62 6.20 2.98 -3.29
CA LEU A 62 4.93 3.69 -3.39
C LEU A 62 5.12 5.21 -3.22
N LEU A 63 6.00 5.62 -2.29
CA LEU A 63 6.32 7.03 -2.07
C LEU A 63 7.10 7.64 -3.25
N GLU A 64 8.06 6.92 -3.83
CA GLU A 64 8.83 7.35 -5.00
C GLU A 64 7.92 7.55 -6.23
N ASN A 65 6.98 6.64 -6.46
CA ASN A 65 5.99 6.75 -7.52
C ASN A 65 5.01 7.90 -7.27
N TYR A 66 4.56 8.08 -6.02
CA TYR A 66 3.71 9.19 -5.62
C TYR A 66 4.37 10.57 -5.84
N GLN A 67 5.64 10.72 -5.45
CA GLN A 67 6.39 11.96 -5.64
C GLN A 67 6.60 12.30 -7.11
N SER A 68 6.79 11.27 -7.93
CA SER A 68 6.96 11.40 -9.38
C SER A 68 5.63 11.53 -10.14
N GLN A 69 4.49 11.44 -9.43
CA GLN A 69 3.14 11.37 -10.00
C GLN A 69 2.98 10.23 -11.03
N ASP A 70 3.72 9.14 -10.84
CA ASP A 70 3.64 7.96 -11.69
C ASP A 70 2.43 7.10 -11.27
N MET A 71 1.30 7.36 -11.90
CA MET A 71 0.03 6.68 -11.62
C MET A 71 0.10 5.18 -11.88
N ILE A 72 0.81 4.75 -12.92
CA ILE A 72 0.93 3.33 -13.26
C ILE A 72 1.84 2.64 -12.25
N GLY A 73 2.99 3.24 -11.93
CA GLY A 73 3.88 2.72 -10.90
C GLY A 73 3.21 2.63 -9.53
N MET A 74 2.38 3.60 -9.15
CA MET A 74 1.58 3.51 -7.93
C MET A 74 0.58 2.34 -7.98
N ALA A 75 -0.13 2.16 -9.10
CA ALA A 75 -1.13 1.12 -9.25
C ALA A 75 -0.50 -0.28 -9.16
N ASP A 76 0.61 -0.50 -9.86
CA ASP A 76 1.34 -1.76 -9.86
C ASP A 76 1.88 -2.09 -8.45
N CYS A 77 2.46 -1.10 -7.76
CA CYS A 77 2.95 -1.26 -6.40
C CYS A 77 1.81 -1.63 -5.42
N LEU A 78 0.64 -0.99 -5.55
CA LEU A 78 -0.53 -1.30 -4.73
C LEU A 78 -1.09 -2.70 -5.01
N LEU A 79 -1.21 -3.09 -6.28
CA LEU A 79 -1.81 -4.36 -6.69
C LEU A 79 -0.94 -5.57 -6.31
N GLU A 80 0.38 -5.43 -6.39
CA GLU A 80 1.30 -6.53 -6.12
C GLU A 80 1.82 -6.50 -4.68
N LYS A 81 2.47 -5.40 -4.30
CA LYS A 81 3.30 -5.34 -3.09
C LYS A 81 2.47 -5.02 -1.87
N ALA A 82 1.52 -4.09 -1.99
CA ALA A 82 0.65 -3.75 -0.86
C ALA A 82 -0.30 -4.92 -0.52
N VAL A 83 -0.86 -5.61 -1.51
CA VAL A 83 -1.67 -6.82 -1.29
C VAL A 83 -0.87 -7.93 -0.62
N LEU A 84 0.38 -8.16 -1.06
CA LEU A 84 1.23 -9.16 -0.41
C LEU A 84 1.56 -8.76 1.03
N PHE A 85 1.85 -7.48 1.28
CA PHE A 85 2.10 -6.97 2.63
C PHE A 85 0.88 -7.15 3.55
N THR A 86 -0.33 -6.87 3.07
CA THR A 86 -1.54 -7.03 3.89
C THR A 86 -1.77 -8.50 4.25
N GLN A 87 -1.59 -9.42 3.30
CA GLN A 87 -1.68 -10.87 3.57
C GLN A 87 -0.71 -11.32 4.68
N PHE A 88 0.54 -10.87 4.62
CA PHE A 88 1.53 -11.15 5.66
C PHE A 88 1.17 -10.51 7.00
N TYR A 89 0.72 -9.26 6.98
CA TYR A 89 0.38 -8.51 8.19
C TYR A 89 -0.77 -9.17 8.96
N PHE A 90 -1.79 -9.65 8.24
CA PHE A 90 -2.94 -10.34 8.82
C PHE A 90 -2.74 -11.87 8.98
N GLN A 91 -1.53 -12.39 8.74
CA GLN A 91 -1.15 -13.79 8.98
C GLN A 91 -2.01 -14.83 8.22
N LYS A 92 -2.40 -14.53 6.97
CA LYS A 92 -2.92 -15.57 6.08
C LYS A 92 -1.74 -16.36 5.52
N ASN A 93 -1.44 -17.50 6.14
CA ASN A 93 -0.60 -18.56 5.57
C ASN A 93 -1.42 -19.46 4.65
#